data_AF-A0A2D6Q5U9-F1
#
_entry.id   AF-A0A2D6Q5U9-F1
#
_cell.length_a   1.000
_cell.length_b   1.000
_cell.length_c   1.000
_cell.angle_alpha   90.00
_cell.angle_beta   90.00
_cell.angle_gamma   90.00
#
_symmetry.space_group_name_H-M   'P 1'
#
loop_
_entity.id
_entity.type
_entity.pdbx_description
1 polymer ?
#
loop_
_entity_poly.entity_id
_entity_poly.type
_entity_poly.pdbx_seq_one_letter_code
_entity_poly.pdbx_strand_id
1 'polypeptide(L)'
;MDLNDLTPEQRAEVEEKLKNMSPEELAKLQSQECIFCQIVSGKIPSKKVHEDDLCVALLDINPATKGHILLMPKEHISIMPQLDDKIGSHLLQVSRELSRSLLKNLHASGSTIFVANGLAAGQRAQHFMIHIIPRKEGDGLFSYEKHIIDEEKRRALRDLVAARMAQLTDFEDVYATESSDSEEEAPEKPKENETEETQEEINETEEYVDSDEEIELDQVPQNVLEAAQKALPGIELDEAELETKTGTEIYDLEGVLDGKRYELKISSSGEVLSIEDDDNDDEDKGEDSEETEESDESEDDKELEDNEEEETRPGELTDSSLDDIANLFK
;
A
#
# COMPACT_ATOMS: atom_id res chain seq x y z
N MET A 1 0.59 5.82 -31.13
CA MET A 1 1.50 6.72 -31.86
C MET A 1 1.85 7.79 -30.85
N ASP A 2 3.11 7.91 -30.44
CA ASP A 2 3.49 8.87 -29.40
C ASP A 2 3.28 10.29 -29.96
N LEU A 3 2.60 11.17 -29.22
CA LEU A 3 2.37 12.57 -29.63
C LEU A 3 3.69 13.31 -29.85
N ASN A 4 4.77 12.82 -29.23
CA ASN A 4 6.12 13.35 -29.39
C ASN A 4 6.72 13.09 -30.78
N ASP A 5 6.22 12.10 -31.52
CA ASP A 5 6.67 11.75 -32.88
C ASP A 5 6.02 12.62 -33.96
N LEU A 6 5.06 13.48 -33.60
CA LEU A 6 4.34 14.33 -34.53
C LEU A 6 5.07 15.65 -34.79
N THR A 7 5.01 16.12 -36.04
CA THR A 7 5.45 17.49 -36.35
C THR A 7 4.57 18.52 -35.63
N PRO A 8 5.06 19.75 -35.40
CA PRO A 8 4.24 20.81 -34.79
C PRO A 8 2.93 21.08 -35.54
N GLU A 9 2.94 20.97 -36.87
CA GLU A 9 1.75 21.13 -37.72
C GLU A 9 0.74 20.00 -37.49
N GLN A 10 1.22 18.75 -37.40
CA GLN A 10 0.37 17.59 -37.11
C GLN A 10 -0.21 17.66 -35.69
N ARG A 11 0.55 18.12 -34.70
CA ARG A 11 0.04 18.34 -33.33
C ARG A 11 -1.06 19.39 -33.31
N ALA A 12 -0.84 20.53 -33.98
CA ALA A 12 -1.84 21.59 -34.07
C ALA A 12 -3.13 21.11 -34.75
N GLU A 13 -3.02 20.30 -35.81
CA GLU A 13 -4.19 19.71 -36.48
C GLU A 13 -4.95 18.72 -35.58
N VAL A 14 -4.22 17.88 -34.82
CA VAL A 14 -4.82 16.97 -33.83
C VAL A 14 -5.50 17.74 -32.70
N GLU A 15 -4.86 18.77 -32.16
CA GLU A 15 -5.43 19.64 -31.13
C GLU A 15 -6.69 20.37 -31.63
N GLU A 16 -6.69 20.88 -32.85
CA GLU A 16 -7.85 21.52 -33.46
C GLU A 16 -8.99 20.53 -33.67
N LYS A 17 -8.70 19.30 -34.12
CA LYS A 17 -9.70 18.23 -34.21
C LYS A 17 -10.29 17.90 -32.85
N LEU A 18 -9.46 17.71 -31.83
CA LEU A 18 -9.91 17.41 -30.46
C LEU A 18 -10.79 18.53 -29.88
N LYS A 19 -10.46 19.80 -30.13
CA LYS A 19 -11.27 20.95 -29.68
C LYS A 19 -12.65 21.02 -30.34
N ASN A 20 -12.79 20.47 -31.54
CA ASN A 20 -14.03 20.50 -32.32
C ASN A 20 -14.90 19.24 -32.14
N MET A 21 -14.41 18.22 -31.43
CA MET A 21 -15.18 17.02 -31.13
C MET A 21 -16.23 17.29 -30.04
N SER A 22 -17.38 16.63 -30.16
CA SER A 22 -18.38 16.60 -29.10
C SER A 22 -17.89 15.78 -27.89
N PRO A 23 -18.47 15.99 -26.68
CA PRO A 23 -18.13 15.18 -25.52
C PRO A 23 -18.30 13.67 -25.73
N GLU A 24 -19.32 13.27 -26.49
CA GLU A 24 -19.59 11.85 -26.80
C GLU A 24 -18.50 11.26 -27.72
N GLU A 25 -18.04 12.04 -28.70
CA GLU A 25 -16.96 11.62 -29.60
C GLU A 25 -15.63 11.47 -28.88
N LEU A 26 -15.32 12.40 -27.95
CA LEU A 26 -14.13 12.33 -27.11
C LEU A 26 -14.16 11.10 -26.19
N ALA A 27 -15.26 10.87 -25.48
CA ALA A 27 -15.41 9.71 -24.60
C ALA A 27 -15.27 8.38 -25.37
N LYS A 28 -15.84 8.34 -26.58
CA LYS A 28 -15.71 7.17 -27.46
C LYS A 28 -14.26 6.96 -27.92
N LEU A 29 -13.56 8.02 -28.30
CA LEU A 29 -12.15 7.94 -28.70
C LEU A 29 -11.28 7.43 -27.54
N GLN A 30 -11.44 8.00 -26.34
CA GLN A 30 -10.73 7.59 -25.12
C GLN A 30 -10.94 6.11 -24.81
N SER A 31 -12.19 5.64 -24.89
CA SER A 31 -12.51 4.21 -24.67
C SER A 31 -11.89 3.30 -25.74
N GLN A 32 -11.82 3.73 -27.01
CA GLN A 32 -11.23 2.94 -28.10
C GLN A 32 -9.70 2.82 -27.98
N GLU A 33 -9.03 3.89 -27.55
CA GLU A 33 -7.58 3.90 -27.37
C GLU A 33 -7.13 3.31 -26.02
N CYS A 34 -8.06 3.12 -25.08
CA CYS A 34 -7.76 2.53 -23.78
C CYS A 34 -7.56 1.00 -23.86
N ILE A 35 -6.35 0.54 -23.53
CA ILE A 35 -6.03 -0.89 -23.43
C ILE A 35 -6.92 -1.63 -22.42
N PHE A 36 -7.28 -0.99 -21.30
CA PHE A 36 -8.15 -1.58 -20.28
C PHE A 36 -9.58 -1.74 -20.76
N CYS A 37 -10.12 -0.82 -21.58
CA CYS A 37 -11.40 -1.03 -22.26
C CYS A 37 -11.35 -2.23 -23.21
N GLN A 38 -10.21 -2.45 -23.88
CA GLN A 38 -10.03 -3.63 -24.73
C GLN A 38 -10.02 -4.93 -23.92
N ILE A 39 -9.36 -4.93 -22.75
CA ILE A 39 -9.38 -6.06 -21.81
C ILE A 39 -10.79 -6.31 -21.26
N VAL A 40 -11.49 -5.27 -20.81
CA VAL A 40 -12.88 -5.32 -20.34
C VAL A 40 -13.78 -5.95 -21.42
N SER A 41 -13.64 -5.50 -22.67
CA SER A 41 -14.44 -6.00 -23.80
C SER A 41 -14.04 -7.41 -24.27
N GLY A 42 -12.99 -8.00 -23.71
CA GLY A 42 -12.50 -9.33 -24.09
C GLY A 42 -11.67 -9.38 -25.37
N LYS A 43 -11.28 -8.23 -25.95
CA LYS A 43 -10.41 -8.18 -27.15
C LYS A 43 -8.98 -8.57 -26.83
N ILE A 44 -8.53 -8.30 -25.61
CA ILE A 44 -7.21 -8.68 -25.11
C ILE A 44 -7.42 -9.73 -24.02
N PRO A 45 -6.74 -10.90 -24.10
CA PRO A 45 -6.86 -11.92 -23.07
C PRO A 45 -6.31 -11.41 -21.73
N SER A 46 -6.96 -11.80 -20.64
CA SER A 46 -6.52 -11.47 -19.29
C SER A 46 -6.86 -12.57 -18.30
N LYS A 47 -6.17 -12.60 -17.15
CA LYS A 47 -6.43 -13.53 -16.06
C LYS A 47 -7.44 -12.91 -15.10
N LYS A 48 -8.72 -12.93 -15.50
CA LYS A 48 -9.84 -12.43 -14.70
C LYS A 48 -10.08 -13.34 -13.50
N VAL A 49 -10.30 -12.74 -12.34
CA VAL A 49 -10.63 -13.43 -11.08
C VAL A 49 -12.04 -13.11 -10.60
N HIS A 50 -12.63 -12.02 -11.10
CA HIS A 50 -14.02 -11.65 -10.88
C HIS A 50 -14.54 -10.86 -12.09
N GLU A 51 -15.79 -11.08 -12.47
CA GLU A 51 -16.48 -10.27 -13.46
C GLU A 51 -17.99 -10.28 -13.17
N ASP A 52 -18.60 -9.10 -13.17
CA ASP A 52 -20.04 -8.92 -13.09
C ASP A 52 -20.53 -7.85 -14.07
N ASP A 53 -21.77 -7.38 -13.93
CA ASP A 53 -22.35 -6.40 -14.83
C ASP A 53 -21.67 -5.01 -14.78
N LEU A 54 -20.98 -4.69 -13.69
CA LEU A 54 -20.43 -3.35 -13.44
C LEU A 54 -18.90 -3.31 -13.46
N CYS A 55 -18.21 -4.39 -13.10
CA CYS A 55 -16.76 -4.39 -12.97
C CYS A 55 -16.08 -5.68 -13.44
N VAL A 56 -14.76 -5.59 -13.56
CA VAL A 56 -13.87 -6.73 -13.78
C VAL A 56 -12.66 -6.60 -12.85
N ALA A 57 -12.23 -7.72 -12.29
CA ALA A 57 -10.99 -7.83 -11.53
C ALA A 57 -10.07 -8.84 -12.22
N LEU A 58 -8.79 -8.51 -12.34
CA LEU A 58 -7.79 -9.36 -12.99
C LEU A 58 -6.45 -9.29 -12.27
N LEU A 59 -5.62 -10.32 -12.45
CA LEU A 59 -4.25 -10.32 -11.97
C LEU A 59 -3.40 -9.36 -12.79
N ASP A 60 -2.62 -8.51 -12.11
CA ASP A 60 -1.64 -7.66 -12.76
C ASP A 60 -0.54 -8.52 -13.41
N ILE A 61 -0.15 -8.17 -14.63
CA ILE A 61 0.96 -8.81 -15.35
C ILE A 61 2.32 -8.37 -14.81
N ASN A 62 2.39 -7.20 -14.18
CA ASN A 62 3.55 -6.66 -13.51
C ASN A 62 3.23 -6.45 -12.01
N PRO A 63 3.03 -7.53 -11.25
CA PRO A 63 2.56 -7.46 -9.88
C PRO A 63 3.59 -6.79 -8.96
N ALA A 64 3.13 -5.92 -8.07
CA ALA A 64 3.97 -5.39 -6.98
C ALA A 64 4.31 -6.50 -5.97
N THR A 65 3.34 -7.34 -5.67
CA THR A 65 3.50 -8.58 -4.88
C THR A 65 2.64 -9.69 -5.50
N LYS A 66 2.96 -10.95 -5.18
CA LYS A 66 2.18 -12.11 -5.65
C LYS A 66 0.71 -11.96 -5.28
N GLY A 67 -0.19 -12.03 -6.27
CA GLY A 67 -1.63 -11.85 -6.05
C GLY A 67 -2.12 -10.41 -6.19
N HIS A 68 -1.29 -9.48 -6.68
CA HIS A 68 -1.73 -8.12 -7.05
C HIS A 68 -2.90 -8.17 -8.05
N ILE A 69 -4.04 -7.62 -7.65
CA ILE A 69 -5.24 -7.54 -8.47
C ILE A 69 -5.52 -6.08 -8.86
N LEU A 70 -5.91 -5.90 -10.12
CA LEU A 70 -6.48 -4.68 -10.66
C LEU A 70 -7.99 -4.84 -10.76
N LEU A 71 -8.75 -4.05 -10.00
CA LEU A 71 -10.21 -3.97 -10.08
C LEU A 71 -10.61 -2.68 -10.81
N MET A 72 -11.40 -2.80 -11.87
CA MET A 72 -11.80 -1.67 -12.71
C MET A 72 -13.28 -1.75 -13.10
N PRO A 73 -13.96 -0.60 -13.28
CA PRO A 73 -15.30 -0.58 -13.84
C PRO A 73 -15.27 -1.01 -15.31
N LYS A 74 -16.38 -1.57 -15.79
CA LYS A 74 -16.56 -1.86 -17.21
C LYS A 74 -16.71 -0.58 -18.04
N GLU A 75 -17.29 0.45 -17.44
CA GLU A 75 -17.35 1.78 -18.02
C GLU A 75 -15.96 2.44 -18.02
N HIS A 76 -15.67 3.23 -19.06
CA HIS A 76 -14.45 4.03 -19.12
C HIS A 76 -14.59 5.27 -18.24
N ILE A 77 -13.90 5.26 -17.11
CA ILE A 77 -13.84 6.39 -16.16
C ILE A 77 -12.37 6.67 -15.93
N SER A 78 -11.89 7.90 -16.10
CA SER A 78 -10.44 8.14 -16.10
C SER A 78 -9.84 8.20 -14.70
N ILE A 79 -10.54 8.80 -13.73
CA ILE A 79 -10.06 9.04 -12.36
C ILE A 79 -11.20 8.92 -11.36
N MET A 80 -10.87 8.66 -10.10
CA MET A 80 -11.84 8.44 -9.01
C MET A 80 -12.91 9.54 -8.88
N PRO A 81 -12.61 10.85 -8.98
CA PRO A 81 -13.63 11.90 -8.81
C PRO A 81 -14.74 11.91 -9.87
N GLN A 82 -14.60 11.13 -10.94
CA GLN A 82 -15.60 10.99 -12.01
C GLN A 82 -16.52 9.78 -11.79
N LEU A 83 -16.28 8.97 -10.76
CA LEU A 83 -17.17 7.86 -10.41
C LEU A 83 -18.52 8.39 -9.94
N ASP A 84 -19.59 7.71 -10.33
CA ASP A 84 -20.87 7.84 -9.65
C ASP A 84 -20.91 6.98 -8.38
N ASP A 85 -21.83 7.29 -7.47
CA ASP A 85 -21.96 6.60 -6.18
C ASP A 85 -22.28 5.11 -6.34
N LYS A 86 -22.99 4.73 -7.41
CA LYS A 86 -23.40 3.35 -7.64
C LYS A 86 -22.18 2.49 -8.00
N ILE A 87 -21.37 2.93 -8.95
CA ILE A 87 -20.16 2.25 -9.38
C ILE A 87 -19.12 2.31 -8.26
N GLY A 88 -18.91 3.48 -7.65
CA GLY A 88 -17.95 3.65 -6.55
C GLY A 88 -18.23 2.72 -5.38
N SER A 89 -19.49 2.66 -4.91
CA SER A 89 -19.87 1.76 -3.81
C SER A 89 -19.78 0.28 -4.17
N HIS A 90 -20.07 -0.09 -5.42
CA HIS A 90 -19.95 -1.47 -5.89
C HIS A 90 -18.48 -1.92 -5.95
N LEU A 91 -17.60 -1.08 -6.52
CA LEU A 91 -16.17 -1.37 -6.61
C LEU A 91 -15.54 -1.54 -5.22
N LEU A 92 -15.93 -0.73 -4.23
CA LEU A 92 -15.43 -0.87 -2.87
C LEU A 92 -15.93 -2.17 -2.19
N GLN A 93 -17.16 -2.60 -2.47
CA GLN A 93 -17.66 -3.89 -1.98
C GLN A 93 -16.88 -5.06 -2.57
N VAL A 94 -16.64 -5.03 -3.87
CA VAL A 94 -15.86 -6.06 -4.57
C VAL A 94 -14.41 -6.06 -4.09
N SER A 95 -13.78 -4.89 -3.90
CA SER A 95 -12.40 -4.82 -3.42
C SER A 95 -12.23 -5.39 -2.02
N ARG A 96 -13.22 -5.20 -1.13
CA ARG A 96 -13.27 -5.81 0.20
C ARG A 96 -13.26 -7.34 0.11
N GLU A 97 -14.11 -7.93 -0.73
CA GLU A 97 -14.17 -9.40 -0.84
C GLU A 97 -12.92 -9.98 -1.49
N LEU A 98 -12.33 -9.28 -2.48
CA LEU A 98 -11.06 -9.67 -3.09
C LEU A 98 -9.90 -9.61 -2.08
N SER A 99 -9.79 -8.54 -1.30
CA SER A 99 -8.81 -8.42 -0.22
C SER A 99 -8.97 -9.57 0.80
N ARG A 100 -10.21 -9.84 1.25
CA ARG A 100 -10.50 -10.95 2.16
C ARG A 100 -10.07 -12.31 1.60
N SER A 101 -10.31 -12.53 0.31
CA SER A 101 -9.88 -13.73 -0.40
C SER A 101 -8.35 -13.85 -0.44
N LEU A 102 -7.64 -12.77 -0.78
CA LEU A 102 -6.18 -12.76 -0.84
C LEU A 102 -5.53 -13.02 0.53
N LEU A 103 -6.03 -12.37 1.58
CA LEU A 103 -5.55 -12.57 2.95
C LEU A 103 -5.63 -14.04 3.36
N LYS A 104 -6.77 -14.69 3.10
CA LYS A 104 -6.98 -16.11 3.42
C LYS A 104 -6.09 -17.02 2.57
N ASN A 105 -6.09 -16.82 1.25
CA ASN A 105 -5.51 -17.78 0.30
C ASN A 105 -4.00 -17.61 0.10
N LEU A 106 -3.40 -16.46 0.43
CA LEU A 106 -1.97 -16.21 0.26
C LEU A 106 -1.22 -16.10 1.59
N HIS A 107 -1.91 -16.31 2.71
CA HIS A 107 -1.37 -16.12 4.05
C HIS A 107 -0.65 -14.76 4.17
N ALA A 108 -1.27 -13.72 3.60
CA ALA A 108 -0.74 -12.37 3.65
C ALA A 108 -1.07 -11.75 5.03
N SER A 109 -0.10 -11.03 5.60
CA SER A 109 -0.27 -10.34 6.90
C SER A 109 -1.14 -9.10 6.78
N GLY A 110 -1.33 -8.58 5.56
CA GLY A 110 -2.18 -7.42 5.29
C GLY A 110 -2.50 -7.26 3.81
N SER A 111 -3.17 -6.17 3.47
CA SER A 111 -3.38 -5.77 2.07
C SER A 111 -3.36 -4.26 1.94
N THR A 112 -2.74 -3.75 0.88
CA THR A 112 -2.85 -2.35 0.49
C THR A 112 -3.91 -2.19 -0.59
N ILE A 113 -4.83 -1.26 -0.35
CA ILE A 113 -5.82 -0.81 -1.33
C ILE A 113 -5.39 0.58 -1.79
N PHE A 114 -5.04 0.72 -3.05
CA PHE A 114 -4.46 1.96 -3.57
C PHE A 114 -5.14 2.42 -4.86
N VAL A 115 -5.31 3.73 -4.99
CA VAL A 115 -5.84 4.42 -6.16
C VAL A 115 -4.88 5.55 -6.53
N ALA A 116 -4.37 5.51 -7.76
CA ALA A 116 -3.61 6.62 -8.33
C ALA A 116 -4.52 7.51 -9.18
N ASN A 117 -4.65 8.78 -8.82
CA ASN A 117 -5.34 9.79 -9.61
C ASN A 117 -4.32 10.74 -10.26
N GLY A 118 -4.08 10.56 -11.56
CA GLY A 118 -3.16 11.36 -12.36
C GLY A 118 -1.72 10.84 -12.38
N LEU A 119 -0.95 11.31 -13.37
CA LEU A 119 0.43 10.87 -13.63
C LEU A 119 1.35 11.07 -12.41
N ALA A 120 1.21 12.20 -11.72
CA ALA A 120 2.01 12.51 -10.54
C ALA A 120 1.75 11.56 -9.35
N ALA A 121 0.56 10.98 -9.29
CA ALA A 121 0.21 9.96 -8.29
C ALA A 121 0.60 8.54 -8.73
N GLY A 122 1.28 8.39 -9.88
CA GLY A 122 1.69 7.09 -10.42
C GLY A 122 0.65 6.41 -11.32
N GLN A 123 -0.42 7.11 -11.75
CA GLN A 123 -1.41 6.52 -12.66
C GLN A 123 -0.80 6.31 -14.05
N ARG A 124 -0.76 5.06 -14.53
CA ARG A 124 -0.13 4.70 -15.82
C ARG A 124 -1.11 4.53 -16.98
N ALA A 125 -2.39 4.72 -16.69
CA ALA A 125 -3.60 4.13 -17.29
C ALA A 125 -4.74 5.12 -17.07
N GLN A 126 -5.24 5.85 -18.08
CA GLN A 126 -6.42 6.71 -17.92
C GLN A 126 -7.73 5.90 -17.88
N HIS A 127 -7.73 4.81 -17.11
CA HIS A 127 -8.86 4.00 -16.75
C HIS A 127 -8.76 3.75 -15.25
N PHE A 128 -9.77 4.16 -14.50
CA PHE A 128 -9.81 4.08 -13.05
C PHE A 128 -9.65 2.63 -12.62
N MET A 129 -8.73 2.38 -11.71
CA MET A 129 -8.51 1.07 -11.13
C MET A 129 -8.18 1.18 -9.65
N ILE A 130 -8.64 0.20 -8.90
CA ILE A 130 -8.26 -0.04 -7.52
C ILE A 130 -7.22 -1.16 -7.56
N HIS A 131 -6.03 -0.85 -7.06
CA HIS A 131 -4.98 -1.82 -6.81
C HIS A 131 -5.27 -2.51 -5.48
N ILE A 132 -5.25 -3.83 -5.48
CA ILE A 132 -5.46 -4.67 -4.30
C ILE A 132 -4.22 -5.55 -4.18
N ILE A 133 -3.34 -5.20 -3.25
CA ILE A 133 -2.00 -5.77 -3.15
C ILE A 133 -1.89 -6.49 -1.82
N PRO A 134 -1.78 -7.83 -1.78
CA PRO A 134 -1.50 -8.55 -0.55
C PRO A 134 -0.10 -8.20 -0.04
N ARG A 135 0.03 -8.01 1.27
CA ARG A 135 1.25 -7.52 1.92
C ARG A 135 1.86 -8.57 2.83
N LYS A 136 3.18 -8.62 2.85
CA LYS A 136 3.96 -9.32 3.87
C LYS A 136 4.88 -8.32 4.56
N GLU A 137 5.24 -8.64 5.78
CA GLU A 137 6.23 -7.85 6.51
C GLU A 137 7.54 -7.79 5.73
N GLY A 138 8.16 -6.62 5.71
CA GLY A 138 9.42 -6.39 4.99
C GLY A 138 9.33 -6.38 3.46
N ASP A 139 8.13 -6.33 2.84
CA ASP A 139 8.01 -6.34 1.36
C ASP A 139 8.41 -5.03 0.66
N GLY A 140 8.86 -4.02 1.42
CA GLY A 140 9.43 -2.76 0.91
C GLY A 140 8.45 -1.82 0.22
N LEU A 141 7.15 -2.14 0.18
CA LEU A 141 6.16 -1.34 -0.55
C LEU A 141 5.62 -0.18 0.31
N PHE A 142 5.56 1.02 -0.28
CA PHE A 142 5.09 2.28 0.35
C PHE A 142 5.95 2.78 1.52
N SER A 143 7.27 2.82 1.36
CA SER A 143 8.13 3.63 2.22
C SER A 143 8.00 5.11 1.85
N TYR A 144 7.76 5.98 2.83
CA TYR A 144 7.69 7.43 2.63
C TYR A 144 8.23 8.19 3.83
N GLU A 145 8.80 9.36 3.57
CA GLU A 145 9.30 10.27 4.60
C GLU A 145 8.14 10.95 5.33
N LYS A 146 8.26 11.08 6.64
CA LYS A 146 7.32 11.87 7.45
C LYS A 146 7.61 13.36 7.23
N HIS A 147 6.61 14.10 6.76
CA HIS A 147 6.68 15.56 6.69
C HIS A 147 5.97 16.19 7.88
N ILE A 148 6.73 16.95 8.70
CA ILE A 148 6.17 17.69 9.83
C ILE A 148 5.58 19.01 9.33
N ILE A 149 4.29 19.24 9.64
CA ILE A 149 3.57 20.48 9.36
C ILE A 149 3.24 21.16 10.69
N ASP A 150 3.57 22.43 10.84
CA ASP A 150 3.23 23.21 12.05
C ASP A 150 1.72 23.40 12.24
N GLU A 151 1.31 23.65 13.48
CA GLU A 151 -0.10 23.72 13.87
C GLU A 151 -0.87 24.85 13.16
N GLU A 152 -0.22 26.01 12.94
CA GLU A 152 -0.86 27.11 12.23
C GLU A 152 -1.22 26.73 10.79
N LYS A 153 -0.27 26.13 10.05
CA LYS A 153 -0.51 25.62 8.69
C LYS A 153 -1.52 24.48 8.67
N ARG A 154 -1.48 23.58 9.65
CA ARG A 154 -2.43 22.46 9.76
C ARG A 154 -3.87 22.95 9.92
N ARG A 155 -4.08 23.91 10.83
CA ARG A 155 -5.38 24.57 11.03
C ARG A 155 -5.86 25.28 9.77
N ALA A 156 -4.99 26.06 9.13
CA ALA A 156 -5.33 26.75 7.89
C ALA A 156 -5.72 25.78 6.76
N LEU A 157 -5.01 24.64 6.65
CA LEU A 157 -5.32 23.60 5.68
C LEU A 157 -6.68 22.93 5.99
N ARG A 158 -6.95 22.63 7.26
CA ARG A 158 -8.25 22.10 7.71
C ARG A 158 -9.38 23.01 7.28
N ASP A 159 -9.30 24.29 7.61
CA ASP A 159 -10.36 25.27 7.32
C ASP A 159 -10.62 25.37 5.82
N LEU A 160 -9.56 25.38 5.00
CA LEU A 160 -9.66 25.42 3.54
C LEU A 160 -10.38 24.19 2.98
N VAL A 161 -10.00 22.99 3.44
CA VAL A 161 -10.57 21.72 2.97
C VAL A 161 -12.02 21.57 3.44
N ALA A 162 -12.31 21.88 4.71
CA ALA A 162 -13.64 21.81 5.29
C ALA A 162 -14.62 22.74 4.57
N ALA A 163 -14.21 23.99 4.32
CA ALA A 163 -15.03 24.95 3.57
C ALA A 163 -15.35 24.46 2.15
N ARG A 164 -14.43 23.73 1.50
CA ARG A 164 -14.67 23.14 0.18
C ARG A 164 -15.59 21.93 0.27
N MET A 165 -15.44 21.08 1.28
CA MET A 165 -16.30 19.91 1.49
C MET A 165 -17.76 20.29 1.77
N ALA A 166 -18.00 21.32 2.57
CA ALA A 166 -19.35 21.83 2.84
C ALA A 166 -20.06 22.39 1.60
N GLN A 167 -19.31 22.77 0.55
CA GLN A 167 -19.89 23.20 -0.74
C GLN A 167 -20.21 22.02 -1.66
N LEU A 168 -19.55 20.87 -1.47
CA LEU A 168 -19.64 19.71 -2.35
C LEU A 168 -20.58 18.63 -1.79
N THR A 169 -20.89 18.68 -0.51
CA THR A 169 -21.65 17.67 0.21
C THR A 169 -22.68 18.32 1.12
N ASP A 170 -23.71 17.56 1.49
CA ASP A 170 -24.69 17.98 2.50
C ASP A 170 -24.18 17.78 3.94
N PHE A 171 -22.87 17.57 4.13
CA PHE A 171 -22.27 17.42 5.46
C PHE A 171 -22.00 18.78 6.10
N GLU A 172 -22.49 18.96 7.33
CA GLU A 172 -22.17 20.11 8.16
C GLU A 172 -20.77 19.94 8.80
N ASP A 173 -20.00 21.02 8.87
CA ASP A 173 -18.75 21.04 9.63
C ASP A 173 -19.07 21.10 11.13
N VAL A 174 -19.03 19.95 11.77
CA VAL A 174 -19.27 19.80 13.22
C VAL A 174 -18.11 20.32 14.09
N TYR A 175 -16.97 20.66 13.49
CA TYR A 175 -15.78 21.19 14.18
C TYR A 175 -15.63 22.72 13.99
N ALA A 176 -16.64 23.38 13.41
CA ALA A 176 -16.63 24.82 13.19
C ALA A 176 -16.74 25.63 14.50
N THR A 177 -17.18 25.02 15.61
CA THR A 177 -17.41 25.71 16.90
C THR A 177 -16.24 25.68 17.87
N GLU A 178 -15.22 24.86 17.64
CA GLU A 178 -14.04 24.76 18.53
C GLU A 178 -12.98 25.84 18.25
N SER A 179 -13.20 26.71 17.25
CA SER A 179 -12.23 27.72 16.84
C SER A 179 -12.38 29.09 17.53
N SER A 180 -13.05 29.18 18.68
CA SER A 180 -13.09 30.41 19.48
C SER A 180 -12.60 30.17 20.91
N ASP A 181 -11.40 30.67 21.18
CA ASP A 181 -10.84 31.01 22.48
C ASP A 181 -10.79 29.91 23.56
N SER A 182 -9.66 29.21 23.63
CA SER A 182 -9.01 28.91 24.90
C SER A 182 -7.50 28.98 24.75
N GLU A 183 -6.91 30.07 25.23
CA GLU A 183 -5.54 30.06 25.74
C GLU A 183 -5.51 29.04 26.88
N GLU A 184 -5.06 27.81 26.61
CA GLU A 184 -4.75 26.86 27.67
C GLU A 184 -3.39 27.24 28.25
N GLU A 185 -3.43 27.95 29.38
CA GLU A 185 -2.29 28.10 30.29
C GLU A 185 -1.76 26.70 30.66
N ALA A 186 -0.44 26.51 30.51
CA ALA A 186 0.25 25.31 30.93
C ALA A 186 -0.11 24.97 32.41
N PRO A 187 -0.48 23.71 32.73
CA PRO A 187 -0.89 23.39 34.08
C PRO A 187 0.33 23.42 35.04
N GLU A 188 0.26 24.28 36.05
CA GLU A 188 1.16 24.24 37.20
C GLU A 188 1.03 22.90 37.94
N LYS A 189 2.17 22.28 38.26
CA LYS A 189 2.26 21.02 39.02
C LYS A 189 1.48 21.07 40.34
N PRO A 190 0.54 20.14 40.62
CA PRO A 190 -0.07 20.03 41.94
C PRO A 190 0.83 19.26 42.91
N LYS A 191 0.87 19.73 44.16
CA LYS A 191 1.54 19.12 45.32
C LYS A 191 0.70 17.98 45.90
N GLU A 192 1.41 16.98 46.42
CA GLU A 192 0.90 15.82 47.18
C GLU A 192 -0.05 16.22 48.33
N ASN A 193 -1.16 15.48 48.49
CA ASN A 193 -1.60 14.93 49.77
C ASN A 193 -2.75 13.91 49.63
N GLU A 194 -2.76 12.98 50.58
CA GLU A 194 -3.45 11.68 50.64
C GLU A 194 -4.96 11.71 50.99
N THR A 195 -5.60 10.54 50.75
CA THR A 195 -6.89 10.00 51.27
C THR A 195 -8.19 10.65 50.75
N GLU A 196 -9.30 9.96 50.43
CA GLU A 196 -9.85 8.64 50.78
C GLU A 196 -10.94 8.26 49.74
N GLU A 197 -11.30 6.97 49.64
CA GLU A 197 -12.14 6.31 48.63
C GLU A 197 -13.56 6.89 48.38
N THR A 198 -14.05 6.85 47.13
CA THR A 198 -15.30 6.17 46.73
C THR A 198 -15.54 6.16 45.19
N GLN A 199 -15.59 4.93 44.65
CA GLN A 199 -16.29 4.35 43.48
C GLN A 199 -16.80 5.17 42.27
N GLU A 200 -16.55 4.53 41.12
CA GLU A 200 -17.23 4.58 39.81
C GLU A 200 -17.01 5.83 38.93
N GLU A 201 -16.16 5.70 37.91
CA GLU A 201 -16.58 5.67 36.50
C GLU A 201 -15.38 5.37 35.58
N ILE A 202 -15.71 4.70 34.50
CA ILE A 202 -14.86 4.20 33.43
C ILE A 202 -14.48 5.38 32.53
N ASN A 203 -13.19 5.69 32.38
CA ASN A 203 -12.60 6.39 31.24
C ASN A 203 -11.09 6.58 31.47
N GLU A 204 -10.27 5.78 30.79
CA GLU A 204 -8.91 6.17 30.45
C GLU A 204 -8.71 5.83 28.97
N THR A 205 -8.93 6.83 28.14
CA THR A 205 -8.25 6.93 26.84
C THR A 205 -6.79 7.22 27.16
N GLU A 206 -5.93 6.21 27.04
CA GLU A 206 -4.49 6.39 27.02
C GLU A 206 -4.13 7.32 25.85
N GLU A 207 -3.60 8.49 26.18
CA GLU A 207 -2.92 9.36 25.22
C GLU A 207 -1.62 8.66 24.80
N TYR A 208 -1.61 8.05 23.61
CA TYR A 208 -0.39 7.50 23.02
C TYR A 208 0.47 8.66 22.52
N VAL A 209 1.56 8.93 23.25
CA VAL A 209 2.62 9.82 22.82
C VAL A 209 3.68 8.96 22.13
N ASP A 210 3.79 9.06 20.81
CA ASP A 210 4.93 8.51 20.09
C ASP A 210 6.13 9.44 20.35
N SER A 211 7.18 8.93 21.00
CA SER A 211 8.42 9.67 21.30
C SER A 211 9.63 8.78 21.12
N ASP A 212 10.67 9.35 20.52
CA ASP A 212 12.00 8.76 20.38
C ASP A 212 12.91 9.48 21.41
N GLU A 213 13.46 8.74 22.37
CA GLU A 213 14.31 9.27 23.45
C GLU A 213 15.68 8.57 23.43
N GLU A 214 16.76 9.33 23.25
CA GLU A 214 18.12 8.85 23.50
C GLU A 214 18.25 8.49 25.00
N ILE A 215 18.65 7.25 25.29
CA ILE A 215 18.80 6.77 26.66
C ILE A 215 20.24 6.28 26.91
N GLU A 216 20.72 6.44 28.13
CA GLU A 216 22.01 5.88 28.51
C GLU A 216 21.93 4.34 28.54
N LEU A 217 23.01 3.65 28.16
CA LEU A 217 23.04 2.16 28.11
C LEU A 217 22.69 1.48 29.44
N ASP A 218 22.87 2.17 30.57
CA ASP A 218 22.50 1.64 31.90
C ASP A 218 20.99 1.74 32.18
N GLN A 219 20.24 2.48 31.36
CA GLN A 219 18.77 2.57 31.39
C GLN A 219 18.12 1.48 30.52
N VAL A 220 18.89 0.77 29.69
CA VAL A 220 18.38 -0.35 28.87
C VAL A 220 18.10 -1.57 29.77
N PRO A 221 16.91 -2.19 29.68
CA PRO A 221 16.59 -3.36 30.48
C PRO A 221 17.55 -4.53 30.24
N GLN A 222 17.91 -5.23 31.32
CA GLN A 222 18.87 -6.33 31.28
C GLN A 222 18.49 -7.45 30.30
N ASN A 223 17.20 -7.75 30.15
CA ASN A 223 16.71 -8.76 29.21
C ASN A 223 16.93 -8.36 27.74
N VAL A 224 16.90 -7.06 27.43
CA VAL A 224 17.17 -6.50 26.11
C VAL A 224 18.68 -6.58 25.81
N LEU A 225 19.53 -6.20 26.77
CA LEU A 225 20.98 -6.34 26.66
C LEU A 225 21.42 -7.82 26.50
N GLU A 226 20.78 -8.73 27.23
CA GLU A 226 21.01 -10.17 27.09
C GLU A 226 20.55 -10.70 25.72
N ALA A 227 19.45 -10.18 25.17
CA ALA A 227 18.99 -10.51 23.84
C ALA A 227 19.98 -10.03 22.76
N ALA A 228 20.52 -8.82 22.89
CA ALA A 228 21.56 -8.29 22.01
C ALA A 228 22.82 -9.17 22.04
N GLN A 229 23.33 -9.50 23.22
CA GLN A 229 24.50 -10.39 23.38
C GLN A 229 24.25 -11.82 22.91
N LYS A 230 23.00 -12.29 22.95
CA LYS A 230 22.62 -13.60 22.41
C LYS A 230 22.53 -13.61 20.89
N ALA A 231 22.08 -12.50 20.30
CA ALA A 231 21.96 -12.31 18.87
C ALA A 231 23.33 -12.10 18.22
N LEU A 232 24.16 -11.24 18.80
CA LEU A 232 25.53 -10.94 18.38
C LEU A 232 26.49 -11.14 19.57
N PRO A 233 26.99 -12.38 19.79
CA PRO A 233 27.89 -12.66 20.91
C PRO A 233 29.19 -11.87 20.85
N GLY A 234 29.38 -10.97 21.81
CA GLY A 234 30.58 -10.16 21.94
C GLY A 234 30.49 -8.76 21.33
N ILE A 235 29.30 -8.32 20.90
CA ILE A 235 29.09 -6.93 20.47
C ILE A 235 29.39 -5.95 21.62
N GLU A 236 30.13 -4.89 21.32
CA GLU A 236 30.36 -3.77 22.22
C GLU A 236 29.35 -2.67 21.87
N LEU A 237 28.27 -2.57 22.65
CA LEU A 237 27.24 -1.53 22.48
C LEU A 237 27.75 -0.17 22.95
N ASP A 238 27.48 0.89 22.19
CA ASP A 238 27.89 2.26 22.49
C ASP A 238 26.74 3.28 22.47
N GLU A 239 25.62 3.00 21.78
CA GLU A 239 24.47 3.91 21.69
C GLU A 239 23.14 3.15 21.92
N ALA A 240 22.14 3.85 22.48
CA ALA A 240 20.81 3.30 22.72
C ALA A 240 19.70 4.36 22.61
N GLU A 241 18.63 4.03 21.90
CA GLU A 241 17.42 4.84 21.79
C GLU A 241 16.19 4.03 22.19
N LEU A 242 15.21 4.68 22.82
CA LEU A 242 13.91 4.11 23.12
C LEU A 242 12.85 4.74 22.22
N GLU A 243 12.30 3.95 21.31
CA GLU A 243 11.13 4.32 20.54
C GLU A 243 9.87 3.78 21.25
N THR A 244 8.96 4.68 21.61
CA THR A 244 7.62 4.28 22.04
C THR A 244 6.65 4.48 20.88
N LYS A 245 6.08 3.40 20.35
CA LYS A 245 5.05 3.44 19.29
C LYS A 245 3.79 2.74 19.75
N THR A 246 2.68 3.46 19.86
CA THR A 246 1.36 2.89 20.26
C THR A 246 1.39 2.06 21.56
N GLY A 247 2.19 2.48 22.55
CA GLY A 247 2.34 1.77 23.83
C GLY A 247 3.26 0.54 23.78
N THR A 248 3.97 0.33 22.66
CA THR A 248 5.04 -0.67 22.55
C THR A 248 6.39 0.02 22.59
N GLU A 249 7.24 -0.43 23.50
CA GLU A 249 8.63 0.03 23.67
C GLU A 249 9.58 -0.82 22.82
N ILE A 250 10.34 -0.16 21.95
CA ILE A 250 11.39 -0.76 21.12
C ILE A 250 12.70 -0.06 21.47
N TYR A 251 13.71 -0.86 21.80
CA TYR A 251 15.06 -0.41 22.05
C TYR A 251 15.86 -0.54 20.76
N ASP A 252 16.37 0.58 20.26
CA ASP A 252 17.38 0.61 19.22
C ASP A 252 18.75 0.62 19.87
N LEU A 253 19.62 -0.32 19.50
CA LEU A 253 20.94 -0.47 20.09
C LEU A 253 21.99 -0.49 18.98
N GLU A 254 22.96 0.41 19.04
CA GLU A 254 24.11 0.36 18.14
C GLU A 254 25.34 -0.18 18.87
N GLY A 255 26.18 -0.90 18.13
CA GLY A 255 27.45 -1.36 18.65
C GLY A 255 28.39 -1.92 17.59
N VAL A 256 29.62 -2.20 18.02
CA VAL A 256 30.67 -2.70 17.14
C VAL A 256 31.01 -4.15 17.48
N LEU A 257 31.05 -5.01 16.46
CA LEU A 257 31.54 -6.37 16.57
C LEU A 257 32.54 -6.65 15.44
N ASP A 258 33.73 -7.12 15.81
CA ASP A 258 34.83 -7.42 14.87
C ASP A 258 35.19 -6.27 13.91
N GLY A 259 34.98 -5.03 14.34
CA GLY A 259 35.29 -3.81 13.58
C GLY A 259 34.21 -3.37 12.59
N LYS A 260 33.02 -3.98 12.62
CA LYS A 260 31.82 -3.56 11.88
C LYS A 260 30.77 -3.00 12.84
N ARG A 261 30.03 -1.97 12.43
CA ARG A 261 28.92 -1.39 13.20
C ARG A 261 27.61 -2.11 12.86
N TYR A 262 26.81 -2.37 13.90
CA TYR A 262 25.52 -3.03 13.81
C TYR A 262 24.46 -2.22 14.53
N GLU A 263 23.26 -2.18 13.96
CA GLU A 263 22.04 -1.63 14.56
C GLU A 263 21.12 -2.80 14.94
N LEU A 264 20.57 -2.81 16.16
CA LEU A 264 19.68 -3.84 16.66
C LEU A 264 18.40 -3.22 17.24
N LYS A 265 17.26 -3.52 16.62
CA LYS A 265 15.95 -3.20 17.21
C LYS A 265 15.45 -4.38 18.04
N ILE A 266 15.19 -4.18 19.31
CA ILE A 266 14.76 -5.21 20.26
C ILE A 266 13.56 -4.71 21.07
N SER A 267 12.48 -5.48 21.15
CA SER A 267 11.33 -5.10 21.98
C SER A 267 11.65 -5.11 23.48
N SER A 268 10.87 -4.42 24.30
CA SER A 268 10.99 -4.46 25.77
C SER A 268 10.88 -5.86 26.38
N SER A 269 10.30 -6.82 25.66
CA SER A 269 10.25 -8.24 26.07
C SER A 269 11.57 -9.00 25.83
N GLY A 270 12.52 -8.43 25.08
CA GLY A 270 13.78 -9.07 24.69
C GLY A 270 13.69 -9.88 23.38
N GLU A 271 12.65 -9.67 22.57
CA GLU A 271 12.55 -10.22 21.21
C GLU A 271 13.30 -9.31 20.23
N VAL A 272 14.23 -9.90 19.48
CA VAL A 272 15.02 -9.20 18.46
C VAL A 272 14.17 -9.04 17.20
N LEU A 273 13.93 -7.79 16.82
CA LEU A 273 13.07 -7.40 15.70
C LEU A 273 13.88 -7.24 14.40
N SER A 274 15.07 -6.64 14.47
CA SER A 274 16.00 -6.53 13.34
C SER A 274 17.47 -6.47 13.80
N ILE A 275 18.37 -6.82 12.88
CA ILE A 275 19.83 -6.65 13.01
C ILE A 275 20.33 -6.21 11.64
N GLU A 276 21.00 -5.06 11.55
CA GLU A 276 21.51 -4.48 10.30
C GLU A 276 23.02 -4.20 10.42
N ASP A 277 23.77 -4.46 9.34
CA ASP A 277 25.21 -4.14 9.24
C ASP A 277 25.35 -2.78 8.54
N ASP A 278 25.87 -1.77 9.23
CA ASP A 278 25.93 -0.36 8.77
C ASP A 278 27.02 -0.10 7.68
N ASP A 279 27.82 -1.13 7.34
CA ASP A 279 28.91 -1.04 6.35
C ASP A 279 28.53 -1.43 4.90
N ASN A 280 27.24 -1.58 4.57
CA ASN A 280 26.79 -1.93 3.20
C ASN A 280 26.17 -0.73 2.46
N ASP A 281 26.98 0.29 2.18
CA ASP A 281 26.81 1.13 0.98
C ASP A 281 27.67 0.55 -0.16
N ASP A 282 27.01 0.19 -1.27
CA ASP A 282 27.54 -0.29 -2.57
C ASP A 282 28.24 -1.67 -2.65
N GLU A 283 27.53 -2.67 -3.19
CA GLU A 283 28.05 -3.56 -4.27
C GLU A 283 26.93 -4.42 -4.90
N ASP A 284 26.05 -3.81 -5.72
CA ASP A 284 25.30 -4.55 -6.74
C ASP A 284 26.26 -4.82 -7.92
N LYS A 285 27.08 -5.86 -7.77
CA LYS A 285 27.81 -6.45 -8.87
C LYS A 285 26.93 -7.49 -9.53
N GLY A 286 26.37 -7.09 -10.67
CA GLY A 286 25.81 -8.01 -11.65
C GLY A 286 26.81 -9.12 -11.99
N GLU A 287 26.39 -10.36 -11.73
CA GLU A 287 26.99 -11.53 -12.36
C GLU A 287 26.13 -11.91 -13.56
N ASP A 288 26.53 -11.37 -14.72
CA ASP A 288 26.44 -12.07 -15.99
C ASP A 288 27.06 -13.48 -15.80
N SER A 289 26.28 -14.52 -16.06
CA SER A 289 26.84 -15.84 -16.37
C SER A 289 26.42 -16.23 -17.77
N GLU A 290 27.45 -16.63 -18.50
CA GLU A 290 27.57 -16.68 -19.94
C GLU A 290 26.69 -17.76 -20.58
N GLU A 291 26.31 -17.42 -21.81
CA GLU A 291 25.87 -18.32 -22.86
C GLU A 291 26.79 -19.55 -22.97
N THR A 292 26.18 -20.73 -23.03
CA THR A 292 26.76 -21.85 -23.78
C THR A 292 25.70 -22.37 -24.74
N GLU A 293 25.96 -22.11 -26.02
CA GLU A 293 25.34 -22.79 -27.15
C GLU A 293 25.61 -24.29 -27.07
N GLU A 294 24.59 -25.12 -27.23
CA GLU A 294 24.72 -26.34 -28.03
C GLU A 294 23.35 -26.74 -28.59
N SER A 295 23.34 -26.86 -29.92
CA SER A 295 22.31 -27.34 -30.81
C SER A 295 21.88 -28.78 -30.50
N ASP A 296 20.59 -29.09 -30.65
CA ASP A 296 20.21 -30.14 -31.60
C ASP A 296 18.71 -30.11 -31.94
N GLU A 297 18.47 -30.30 -33.24
CA GLU A 297 17.19 -30.40 -33.91
C GLU A 297 16.51 -31.74 -33.58
N SER A 298 15.19 -31.72 -33.36
CA SER A 298 14.31 -32.70 -34.01
C SER A 298 12.85 -32.30 -33.88
N GLU A 299 12.25 -32.06 -35.04
CA GLU A 299 10.82 -32.03 -35.32
C GLU A 299 10.16 -33.35 -34.89
N ASP A 300 8.98 -33.28 -34.29
CA ASP A 300 7.96 -34.31 -34.48
C ASP A 300 6.57 -33.73 -34.20
N ASP A 301 5.86 -33.49 -35.30
CA ASP A 301 4.42 -33.30 -35.39
C ASP A 301 3.67 -34.45 -34.70
N LYS A 302 2.65 -34.11 -33.91
CA LYS A 302 1.48 -34.98 -33.71
C LYS A 302 0.25 -34.19 -33.29
N GLU A 303 -0.57 -33.93 -34.32
CA GLU A 303 -2.01 -34.13 -34.39
C GLU A 303 -2.89 -33.80 -33.17
N LEU A 304 -3.71 -32.79 -33.44
CA LEU A 304 -5.05 -32.50 -32.93
C LEU A 304 -5.87 -33.76 -32.54
N GLU A 305 -6.40 -33.75 -31.32
CA GLU A 305 -7.68 -34.38 -31.03
C GLU A 305 -8.60 -33.33 -30.38
N ASP A 306 -9.68 -33.04 -31.10
CA ASP A 306 -10.84 -32.29 -30.65
C ASP A 306 -11.50 -33.03 -29.47
N ASN A 307 -11.72 -32.32 -28.37
CA ASN A 307 -12.77 -32.69 -27.41
C ASN A 307 -13.66 -31.46 -27.19
N GLU A 308 -14.77 -31.45 -27.92
CA GLU A 308 -15.99 -30.75 -27.51
C GLU A 308 -16.51 -31.45 -26.25
N GLU A 309 -16.49 -30.80 -25.08
CA GLU A 309 -17.36 -31.18 -23.97
C GLU A 309 -17.64 -29.97 -23.04
N GLU A 310 -18.92 -29.58 -23.06
CA GLU A 310 -19.74 -28.88 -22.07
C GLU A 310 -19.21 -27.61 -21.35
N GLU A 311 -19.92 -26.50 -21.60
CA GLU A 311 -20.00 -25.33 -20.71
C GLU A 311 -20.51 -25.72 -19.31
N THR A 312 -19.62 -26.19 -18.44
CA THR A 312 -19.86 -26.28 -17.00
C THR A 312 -19.41 -24.98 -16.34
N ARG A 313 -20.31 -24.36 -15.56
CA ARG A 313 -19.99 -23.27 -14.63
C ARG A 313 -18.76 -23.65 -13.78
N PRO A 314 -17.87 -22.70 -13.41
CA PRO A 314 -16.66 -23.04 -12.66
C PRO A 314 -17.03 -23.74 -11.36
N GLY A 315 -16.47 -24.94 -11.15
CA GLY A 315 -16.75 -25.77 -9.99
C GLY A 315 -16.42 -25.05 -8.68
N GLU A 316 -17.27 -25.22 -7.68
CA GLU A 316 -16.96 -24.81 -6.31
C GLU A 316 -15.70 -25.54 -5.86
N LEU A 317 -14.58 -24.80 -5.77
CA LEU A 317 -13.39 -25.28 -5.10
C LEU A 317 -13.74 -25.50 -3.62
N THR A 318 -13.45 -26.70 -3.13
CA THR A 318 -13.54 -26.99 -1.69
C THR A 318 -12.46 -26.20 -0.94
N ASP A 319 -12.67 -25.92 0.35
CA ASP A 319 -11.64 -25.27 1.19
C ASP A 319 -10.30 -26.04 1.12
N SER A 320 -10.33 -27.39 1.07
CA SER A 320 -9.12 -28.21 0.91
C SER A 320 -8.37 -27.94 -0.39
N SER A 321 -9.07 -27.79 -1.51
CA SER A 321 -8.43 -27.48 -2.80
C SER A 321 -7.88 -26.06 -2.86
N LEU A 322 -8.49 -25.12 -2.12
CA LEU A 322 -7.97 -23.76 -1.97
C LEU A 322 -6.68 -23.76 -1.15
N ASP A 323 -6.63 -24.53 -0.07
CA ASP A 323 -5.43 -24.70 0.76
C ASP A 323 -4.28 -25.35 -0.02
N ASP A 324 -4.57 -26.36 -0.85
CA ASP A 324 -3.56 -26.98 -1.71
C ASP A 324 -2.96 -25.99 -2.72
N ILE A 325 -3.80 -25.14 -3.32
CA ILE A 325 -3.33 -24.08 -4.23
C ILE A 325 -2.55 -23.01 -3.45
N ALA A 326 -3.03 -22.61 -2.27
CA ALA A 326 -2.36 -21.64 -1.40
C ALA A 326 -0.94 -22.11 -1.02
N ASN A 327 -0.76 -23.42 -0.78
CA ASN A 327 0.52 -24.02 -0.44
C ASN A 327 1.56 -23.95 -1.56
N LEU A 328 1.16 -23.77 -2.83
CA LEU A 328 2.10 -23.54 -3.94
C LEU A 328 2.89 -22.23 -3.79
N PHE A 329 2.43 -21.33 -2.91
CA PHE A 329 2.97 -19.98 -2.75
C PHE A 329 3.61 -19.72 -1.38
N LYS A 330 3.75 -20.75 -0.55
CA LYS A 330 4.43 -20.67 0.75
C LYS A 330 5.95 -20.59 0.62
#